data_AF-A0A9D5PPM0-F1
#
_entry.id   AF-A0A9D5PPM0-F1
#
_cell.length_a   1.000
_cell.length_b   1.000
_cell.length_c   1.000
_cell.angle_alpha   90.00
_cell.angle_beta   90.00
_cell.angle_gamma   90.00
#
_symmetry.space_group_name_H-M   'P 1'
#
loop_
_entity.id
_entity.type
_entity.pdbx_description
1 polymer ?
#
loop_
_entity_poly.entity_id
_entity_poly.type
_entity_poly.pdbx_seq_one_letter_code
_entity_poly.pdbx_strand_id
1 'polypeptide(L)'
;MSSNIETQTKKINFGFLTVAIACLFIFNPNMNIIDVIPDIIGYIMISVALIKISDLSEDIAAGAKYFRYMILVELSKYAAIFWVFGLTHSREQNTGVLLLSFVFAMIDSSLLFIAFNKFFSGLISLGYLYPNTSVLGKVGRKGRSYTEKIKNFTLFFVIFKPVMSLLPEFADLSRYEYDESASGVLYLFEFIGLLRAMSMIAVGVVGIIWIVKIINYFKRLNKDGEFYSALREKYLSDVLPKTSIFIKRDISVAFFAFIAAAVFLFDFRVNYINIIPDFVGAAILMVGVLICRKRLSLKMPRVWTVCGAYLGTTILAAVSEFYFFDKYYYGAIDRSEEAYVSYIIMCVFAVLATVVFLITAAMLICLFSNVIENHTGFVYKKDDPSNTERLRAFHKELRLRLIFVAASAVLVAAADIFHIFFGAEFGFTGALGGIANLIFMISIIKTTMDISEEIETKYMLE
;
A
#
# COMPACT_ATOMS: atom_id res chain seq x y z
N MET A 1 -20.56 -16.88 30.09
CA MET A 1 -20.60 -16.40 28.70
C MET A 1 -21.19 -14.99 28.57
N SER A 2 -22.18 -14.59 29.38
CA SER A 2 -22.73 -13.22 29.42
C SER A 2 -21.73 -12.14 29.89
N SER A 3 -20.88 -12.44 30.88
CA SER A 3 -19.90 -11.47 31.41
C SER A 3 -18.78 -11.10 30.40
N ASN A 4 -18.41 -12.00 29.48
CA ASN A 4 -17.43 -11.71 28.43
C ASN A 4 -17.99 -10.80 27.32
N ILE A 5 -19.31 -10.86 27.07
CA ILE A 5 -19.98 -10.01 26.08
C ILE A 5 -20.17 -8.59 26.64
N GLU A 6 -20.53 -8.43 27.92
CA GLU A 6 -20.57 -7.12 28.60
C GLU A 6 -19.20 -6.43 28.67
N THR A 7 -18.11 -7.20 28.81
CA THR A 7 -16.75 -6.64 28.85
C THR A 7 -16.26 -6.27 27.43
N GLN A 8 -16.65 -7.03 26.40
CA GLN A 8 -16.33 -6.73 24.99
C GLN A 8 -17.15 -5.56 24.44
N THR A 9 -18.43 -5.44 24.84
CA THR A 9 -19.28 -4.32 24.44
C THR A 9 -18.68 -3.00 24.92
N LYS A 10 -18.17 -2.89 26.16
CA LYS A 10 -17.60 -1.64 26.74
C LYS A 10 -16.37 -1.06 26.02
N LYS A 11 -15.71 -1.78 25.09
CA LYS A 11 -14.44 -1.37 24.46
C LYS A 11 -14.48 -1.22 22.93
N ILE A 12 -15.64 -1.04 22.31
CA ILE A 12 -15.70 -0.76 20.87
C ILE A 12 -15.17 0.66 20.64
N ASN A 13 -13.90 0.76 20.20
CA ASN A 13 -13.27 1.99 19.71
C ASN A 13 -13.49 2.15 18.19
N PHE A 14 -14.09 3.26 17.75
CA PHE A 14 -14.30 3.64 16.34
C PHE A 14 -13.10 4.33 15.68
N GLY A 15 -11.98 4.48 16.40
CA GLY A 15 -10.70 4.91 15.83
C GLY A 15 -10.52 6.40 15.62
N PHE A 16 -11.47 7.26 16.02
CA PHE A 16 -11.39 8.71 15.81
C PHE A 16 -10.10 9.36 16.34
N LEU A 17 -9.64 8.92 17.52
CA LEU A 17 -8.37 9.40 18.08
C LEU A 17 -7.17 8.91 17.26
N THR A 18 -7.22 7.68 16.75
CA THR A 18 -6.18 7.12 15.87
C THR A 18 -6.12 7.89 14.55
N VAL A 19 -7.27 8.29 13.97
CA VAL A 19 -7.31 9.18 12.79
C VAL A 19 -6.68 10.53 13.13
N ALA A 20 -6.98 11.10 14.29
CA ALA A 20 -6.39 12.38 14.71
C ALA A 20 -4.86 12.32 14.84
N ILE A 21 -4.33 11.22 15.39
CA ILE A 21 -2.89 10.98 15.48
C ILE A 21 -2.31 10.73 14.09
N ALA A 22 -3.01 10.01 13.22
CA ALA A 22 -2.55 9.74 11.86
C ALA A 22 -2.40 11.02 11.02
N CYS A 23 -3.24 12.03 11.26
CA CYS A 23 -3.10 13.35 10.64
C CYS A 23 -1.79 14.07 11.02
N LEU A 24 -1.11 13.67 12.12
CA LEU A 24 0.23 14.17 12.47
C LEU A 24 1.28 13.78 11.44
N PHE A 25 1.16 12.59 10.85
CA PHE A 25 2.08 12.11 9.82
C PHE A 25 1.82 12.85 8.50
N ILE A 26 0.55 12.94 8.07
CA ILE A 26 0.13 13.58 6.80
C ILE A 26 0.46 15.08 6.75
N PHE A 27 0.58 15.74 7.90
CA PHE A 27 0.96 17.15 7.99
C PHE A 27 2.35 17.45 7.41
N ASN A 28 3.26 16.47 7.40
CA ASN A 28 4.68 16.65 7.12
C ASN A 28 4.92 17.51 5.85
N PRO A 29 5.76 18.57 5.91
CA PRO A 29 6.14 19.29 4.71
C PRO A 29 7.10 18.42 3.88
N ASN A 30 6.68 18.07 2.67
CA ASN A 30 7.46 17.21 1.78
C ASN A 30 8.52 18.06 1.06
N MET A 31 9.77 17.59 1.02
CA MET A 31 10.81 18.16 0.17
C MET A 31 10.86 17.34 -1.13
N ASN A 32 10.17 17.84 -2.15
CA ASN A 32 10.03 17.16 -3.44
C ASN A 32 9.33 15.80 -3.26
N ILE A 33 9.99 14.71 -3.67
CA ILE A 33 9.55 13.32 -3.49
C ILE A 33 9.95 12.79 -2.10
N ILE A 34 10.87 13.45 -1.38
CA ILE A 34 11.39 12.95 -0.09
C ILE A 34 10.49 13.40 1.07
N ASP A 35 9.86 12.41 1.69
CA ASP A 35 9.10 12.57 2.91
C ASP A 35 9.99 12.37 4.14
N VAL A 36 10.23 13.46 4.89
CA VAL A 36 10.99 13.43 6.15
C VAL A 36 10.31 12.53 7.19
N ILE A 37 8.98 12.55 7.24
CA ILE A 37 8.15 11.66 8.04
C ILE A 37 7.29 10.87 7.05
N PRO A 38 7.40 9.54 7.00
CA PRO A 38 6.65 8.73 6.04
C PRO A 38 5.14 8.90 6.17
N ASP A 39 4.49 9.56 5.20
CA ASP A 39 3.02 9.73 5.13
C ASP A 39 2.29 8.38 5.11
N ILE A 40 2.97 7.34 4.62
CA ILE A 40 2.51 5.95 4.61
C ILE A 40 2.06 5.45 5.99
N ILE A 41 2.76 5.84 7.07
CA ILE A 41 2.39 5.46 8.44
C ILE A 41 1.03 6.06 8.79
N GLY A 42 0.81 7.32 8.41
CA GLY A 42 -0.48 8.00 8.54
C GLY A 42 -1.59 7.26 7.80
N TYR A 43 -1.38 6.90 6.53
CA TYR A 43 -2.41 6.19 5.75
C TYR A 43 -2.72 4.78 6.26
N ILE A 44 -1.72 4.05 6.75
CA ILE A 44 -1.93 2.75 7.42
C ILE A 44 -2.78 2.96 8.68
N MET A 45 -2.44 3.94 9.52
CA MET A 45 -3.19 4.24 10.74
C MET A 45 -4.63 4.65 10.46
N ILE A 46 -4.88 5.51 9.46
CA ILE A 46 -6.24 5.87 9.03
C ILE A 46 -6.98 4.62 8.54
N SER A 47 -6.34 3.83 7.68
CA SER A 47 -6.97 2.63 7.11
C SER A 47 -7.41 1.64 8.18
N VAL A 48 -6.60 1.45 9.24
CA VAL A 48 -6.94 0.60 10.40
C VAL A 48 -8.02 1.25 11.27
N ALA A 49 -7.95 2.56 11.49
CA ALA A 49 -8.90 3.28 12.32
C ALA A 49 -10.32 3.28 11.72
N LEU A 50 -10.42 3.39 10.39
CA LEU A 50 -11.70 3.46 9.70
C LEU A 50 -12.45 2.13 9.60
N ILE A 51 -11.79 1.00 9.90
CA ILE A 51 -12.33 -0.35 9.71
C ILE A 51 -13.73 -0.56 10.28
N LYS A 52 -14.01 -0.07 11.49
CA LYS A 52 -15.31 -0.32 12.15
C LYS A 52 -16.38 0.67 11.72
N ILE A 53 -15.99 1.90 11.43
CA ILE A 53 -16.93 2.94 11.05
C ILE A 53 -17.31 2.84 9.56
N SER A 54 -16.45 2.24 8.73
CA SER A 54 -16.80 1.87 7.35
C SER A 54 -17.92 0.83 7.29
N ASP A 55 -18.04 -0.04 8.30
CA ASP A 55 -19.13 -1.02 8.35
C ASP A 55 -20.51 -0.34 8.59
N LEU A 56 -20.53 0.93 9.02
CA LEU A 56 -21.75 1.70 9.32
C LEU A 56 -22.15 2.67 8.21
N SER A 57 -21.27 2.98 7.27
CA SER A 57 -21.52 3.95 6.20
C SER A 57 -20.74 3.60 4.93
N GLU A 58 -21.47 3.41 3.83
CA GLU A 58 -20.89 3.10 2.52
C GLU A 58 -19.95 4.20 2.00
N ASP A 59 -20.27 5.48 2.27
CA ASP A 59 -19.39 6.60 1.91
C ASP A 59 -18.05 6.53 2.66
N ILE A 60 -18.06 6.13 3.93
CA ILE A 60 -16.83 5.96 4.71
C ILE A 60 -16.05 4.74 4.21
N ALA A 61 -16.74 3.65 3.85
CA ALA A 61 -16.11 2.49 3.22
C ALA A 61 -15.44 2.85 1.90
N ALA A 62 -16.12 3.62 1.05
CA ALA A 62 -15.55 4.15 -0.19
C ALA A 62 -14.32 5.02 0.08
N GLY A 63 -14.39 5.94 1.05
CA GLY A 63 -13.24 6.78 1.45
C GLY A 63 -12.04 5.95 1.97
N ALA A 64 -12.31 4.93 2.79
CA ALA A 64 -11.29 4.03 3.32
C ALA A 64 -10.55 3.25 2.23
N LYS A 65 -11.23 2.91 1.12
CA LYS A 65 -10.60 2.29 -0.06
C LYS A 65 -9.53 3.20 -0.67
N TYR A 66 -9.82 4.49 -0.82
CA TYR A 66 -8.85 5.45 -1.37
C TYR A 66 -7.65 5.67 -0.43
N PHE A 67 -7.84 5.68 0.89
CA PHE A 67 -6.71 5.70 1.83
C PHE A 67 -5.80 4.47 1.72
N ARG A 68 -6.32 3.30 1.36
CA ARG A 68 -5.50 2.12 1.06
C ARG A 68 -4.74 2.26 -0.25
N TYR A 69 -5.35 2.84 -1.27
CA TYR A 69 -4.64 3.16 -2.51
C TYR A 69 -3.50 4.16 -2.29
N MET A 70 -3.66 5.12 -1.37
CA MET A 70 -2.57 6.02 -0.99
C MET A 70 -1.36 5.28 -0.40
N ILE A 71 -1.56 4.19 0.35
CA ILE A 71 -0.44 3.35 0.83
C ILE A 71 0.38 2.83 -0.36
N LEU A 72 -0.29 2.37 -1.43
CA LEU A 72 0.39 1.88 -2.63
C LEU A 72 1.13 3.01 -3.38
N VAL A 73 0.54 4.20 -3.43
CA VAL A 73 1.16 5.38 -4.04
C VAL A 73 2.41 5.81 -3.26
N GLU A 74 2.36 5.82 -1.93
CA GLU A 74 3.55 6.12 -1.12
C GLU A 74 4.64 5.06 -1.31
N LEU A 75 4.27 3.78 -1.40
CA LEU A 75 5.25 2.71 -1.69
C LEU A 75 5.89 2.90 -3.07
N SER A 76 5.13 3.33 -4.08
CA SER A 76 5.68 3.62 -5.41
C SER A 76 6.53 4.89 -5.45
N LYS A 77 6.27 5.89 -4.58
CA LYS A 77 7.18 7.03 -4.40
C LYS A 77 8.55 6.59 -3.91
N TYR A 78 8.65 5.68 -2.94
CA TYR A 78 9.95 5.15 -2.51
C TYR A 78 10.71 4.49 -3.68
N ALA A 79 10.02 3.71 -4.50
CA ALA A 79 10.59 3.15 -5.72
C ALA A 79 11.00 4.22 -6.74
N ALA A 80 10.26 5.32 -6.83
CA ALA A 80 10.54 6.44 -7.73
C ALA A 80 11.71 7.31 -7.27
N ILE A 81 11.83 7.61 -5.97
CA ILE A 81 13.03 8.25 -5.37
C ILE A 81 14.24 7.41 -5.71
N PHE A 82 14.12 6.10 -5.51
CA PHE A 82 15.17 5.18 -5.86
C PHE A 82 15.52 5.27 -7.37
N TRP A 83 14.53 5.30 -8.26
CA TRP A 83 14.77 5.44 -9.69
C TRP A 83 15.52 6.73 -10.02
N VAL A 84 15.11 7.87 -9.45
CA VAL A 84 15.73 9.16 -9.72
C VAL A 84 17.17 9.23 -9.23
N PHE A 85 17.41 8.86 -7.97
CA PHE A 85 18.73 9.04 -7.36
C PHE A 85 19.68 7.86 -7.60
N GLY A 86 19.15 6.69 -7.95
CA GLY A 86 19.93 5.46 -8.18
C GLY A 86 20.24 5.15 -9.65
N LEU A 87 19.37 5.52 -10.60
CA LEU A 87 19.50 5.12 -12.01
C LEU A 87 19.79 6.26 -12.97
N THR A 88 19.17 7.42 -12.73
CA THR A 88 19.21 8.49 -13.71
C THR A 88 20.58 9.15 -13.68
N HIS A 89 21.13 9.41 -14.87
CA HIS A 89 22.42 10.08 -14.99
C HIS A 89 22.34 11.46 -14.33
N SER A 90 23.40 11.95 -13.69
CA SER A 90 23.37 13.20 -12.88
C SER A 90 22.83 14.44 -13.61
N ARG A 91 22.83 14.43 -14.95
CA ARG A 91 22.25 15.48 -15.80
C ARG A 91 20.73 15.42 -15.92
N GLU A 92 20.13 14.23 -15.84
CA GLU A 92 18.69 13.99 -16.02
C GLU A 92 17.93 13.86 -14.69
N GLN A 93 18.66 13.75 -13.57
CA GLN A 93 18.07 13.60 -12.23
C GLN A 93 17.06 14.70 -11.91
N ASN A 94 17.38 15.97 -12.19
CA ASN A 94 16.48 17.07 -11.87
C ASN A 94 15.17 17.01 -12.66
N THR A 95 15.25 16.69 -13.95
CA THR A 95 14.08 16.52 -14.81
C THR A 95 13.24 15.33 -14.34
N GLY A 96 13.90 14.24 -13.90
CA GLY A 96 13.26 13.10 -13.25
C GLY A 96 12.55 13.46 -11.95
N VAL A 97 13.18 14.27 -11.08
CA VAL A 97 12.56 14.79 -9.85
C VAL A 97 11.33 15.62 -10.19
N LEU A 98 11.40 16.54 -11.15
CA LEU A 98 10.29 17.40 -11.55
C LEU A 98 9.11 16.57 -12.07
N LEU A 99 9.37 15.65 -13.00
CA LEU A 99 8.32 14.82 -13.62
C LEU A 99 7.61 13.94 -12.59
N LEU A 100 8.37 13.27 -11.72
CA LEU A 100 7.77 12.40 -10.70
C LEU A 100 7.08 13.20 -9.60
N SER A 101 7.65 14.33 -9.17
CA SER A 101 7.00 15.24 -8.21
C SER A 101 5.65 15.74 -8.77
N PHE A 102 5.58 16.03 -10.07
CA PHE A 102 4.34 16.42 -10.74
C PHE A 102 3.31 15.29 -10.76
N VAL A 103 3.70 14.10 -11.22
CA VAL A 103 2.81 12.93 -11.32
C VAL A 103 2.26 12.55 -9.95
N PHE A 104 3.13 12.46 -8.93
CA PHE A 104 2.70 12.13 -7.58
C PHE A 104 1.86 13.23 -6.93
N ALA A 105 2.19 14.51 -7.13
CA ALA A 105 1.36 15.60 -6.61
C ALA A 105 -0.07 15.56 -7.18
N MET A 106 -0.23 15.21 -8.46
CA MET A 106 -1.53 15.04 -9.10
C MET A 106 -2.30 13.84 -8.56
N ILE A 107 -1.63 12.68 -8.41
CA ILE A 107 -2.24 11.46 -7.86
C ILE A 107 -2.66 11.68 -6.40
N ASP A 108 -1.76 12.20 -5.57
CA ASP A 108 -2.01 12.46 -4.15
C ASP A 108 -3.18 13.41 -3.96
N SER A 109 -3.16 14.55 -4.66
CA SER A 109 -4.24 15.56 -4.57
C SER A 109 -5.58 14.94 -4.96
N SER A 110 -5.62 14.15 -6.03
CA SER A 110 -6.85 13.54 -6.53
C SER A 110 -7.41 12.48 -5.58
N LEU A 111 -6.56 11.53 -5.15
CA LEU A 111 -6.98 10.43 -4.30
C LEU A 111 -7.34 10.89 -2.89
N LEU A 112 -6.54 11.77 -2.28
CA LEU A 112 -6.83 12.32 -0.95
C LEU A 112 -8.06 13.21 -0.97
N PHE A 113 -8.28 13.99 -2.03
CA PHE A 113 -9.49 14.78 -2.18
C PHE A 113 -10.73 13.88 -2.15
N ILE A 114 -10.73 12.79 -2.94
CA ILE A 114 -11.83 11.83 -2.96
C ILE A 114 -11.97 11.15 -1.59
N ALA A 115 -10.86 10.70 -0.98
CA ALA A 115 -10.84 10.00 0.30
C ALA A 115 -11.45 10.83 1.43
N PHE A 116 -10.95 12.05 1.64
CA PHE A 116 -11.47 12.94 2.68
C PHE A 116 -12.88 13.43 2.38
N ASN A 117 -13.21 13.72 1.12
CA ASN A 117 -14.56 14.14 0.74
C ASN A 117 -15.59 13.07 1.11
N LYS A 118 -15.32 11.81 0.75
CA LYS A 118 -16.18 10.67 1.07
C LYS A 118 -16.23 10.38 2.56
N PHE A 119 -15.10 10.42 3.25
CA PHE A 119 -15.04 10.26 4.70
C PHE A 119 -15.92 11.28 5.45
N PHE A 120 -15.75 12.58 5.18
CA PHE A 120 -16.55 13.61 5.85
C PHE A 120 -18.02 13.60 5.43
N SER A 121 -18.32 13.31 4.16
CA SER A 121 -19.72 13.14 3.72
C SER A 121 -20.40 12.00 4.48
N GLY A 122 -19.72 10.86 4.65
CA GLY A 122 -20.25 9.74 5.42
C GLY A 122 -20.43 10.08 6.91
N LEU A 123 -19.53 10.86 7.51
CA LEU A 123 -19.72 11.38 8.87
C LEU A 123 -20.96 12.28 8.97
N ILE A 124 -21.18 13.17 7.99
CA ILE A 124 -22.35 14.04 7.94
C ILE A 124 -23.64 13.20 7.81
N SER A 125 -23.64 12.19 6.94
CA SER A 125 -24.77 11.26 6.77
C SER A 125 -25.10 10.53 8.06
N LEU A 126 -24.08 10.02 8.78
CA LEU A 126 -24.27 9.44 10.12
C LEU A 126 -24.78 10.47 11.12
N GLY A 127 -24.34 11.72 11.03
CA GLY A 127 -24.84 12.83 11.84
C GLY A 127 -26.31 13.16 11.60
N TYR A 128 -26.86 12.93 10.40
CA TYR A 128 -28.31 13.10 10.18
C TYR A 128 -29.14 11.94 10.73
N LEU A 129 -28.56 10.73 10.79
CA LEU A 129 -29.25 9.53 11.24
C LEU A 129 -29.26 9.37 12.76
N TYR A 130 -28.23 9.87 13.45
CA TYR A 130 -28.05 9.66 14.89
C TYR A 130 -27.97 10.96 15.68
N PRO A 131 -28.48 10.98 16.93
CA PRO A 131 -28.33 12.13 17.82
C PRO A 131 -26.85 12.50 17.98
N ASN A 132 -26.54 13.78 17.78
CA ASN A 132 -25.19 14.29 17.90
C ASN A 132 -25.17 15.76 18.26
N THR A 133 -24.13 16.16 18.97
CA THR A 133 -23.85 17.55 19.34
C THR A 133 -22.58 18.08 18.69
N SER A 134 -21.75 17.19 18.14
CA SER A 134 -20.43 17.48 17.58
C SER A 134 -20.35 17.49 16.06
N VAL A 135 -21.11 16.62 15.37
CA VAL A 135 -21.04 16.43 13.90
C VAL A 135 -21.77 17.55 13.16
N LEU A 136 -23.06 17.71 13.41
CA LEU A 136 -23.87 18.78 12.82
C LEU A 136 -23.70 20.08 13.61
N GLY A 137 -23.67 19.98 14.95
CA GLY A 137 -23.51 21.12 15.86
C GLY A 137 -24.57 22.20 15.69
N LYS A 138 -24.47 23.30 16.45
CA LYS A 138 -25.30 24.49 16.21
C LYS A 138 -24.95 25.06 14.83
N VAL A 139 -25.89 24.92 13.89
CA VAL A 139 -25.81 25.51 12.56
C VAL A 139 -25.50 27.00 12.72
N GLY A 140 -24.34 27.44 12.24
CA GLY A 140 -23.92 28.84 12.36
C GLY A 140 -24.72 29.76 11.42
N ARG A 141 -24.46 31.08 11.48
CA ARG A 141 -25.11 32.12 10.65
C ARG A 141 -25.16 31.87 9.12
N LYS A 142 -24.41 30.90 8.58
CA LYS A 142 -24.35 30.55 7.14
C LYS A 142 -24.96 29.18 6.80
N GLY A 143 -25.71 28.52 7.70
CA GLY A 143 -26.35 27.23 7.41
C GLY A 143 -25.41 26.01 7.38
N ARG A 144 -24.09 26.19 7.41
CA ARG A 144 -23.10 25.10 7.32
C ARG A 144 -22.81 24.44 8.67
N SER A 145 -22.81 23.11 8.69
CA SER A 145 -22.44 22.31 9.86
C SER A 145 -20.96 22.51 10.25
N TYR A 146 -20.61 22.17 11.49
CA TYR A 146 -19.20 22.25 11.93
C TYR A 146 -18.31 21.30 11.11
N THR A 147 -18.81 20.09 10.82
CA THR A 147 -18.10 19.10 9.99
C THR A 147 -17.84 19.61 8.57
N GLU A 148 -18.78 20.32 7.92
CA GLU A 148 -18.56 20.91 6.60
C GLU A 148 -17.43 21.94 6.58
N LYS A 149 -17.28 22.73 7.63
CA LYS A 149 -16.18 23.71 7.72
C LYS A 149 -14.82 23.01 7.80
N ILE A 150 -14.73 21.95 8.59
CA ILE A 150 -13.52 21.15 8.74
C ILE A 150 -13.22 20.36 7.45
N LYS A 151 -14.26 19.81 6.81
CA LYS A 151 -14.17 19.16 5.49
C LYS A 151 -13.56 20.10 4.46
N ASN A 152 -14.16 21.28 4.26
CA ASN A 152 -13.68 22.23 3.24
C ASN A 152 -12.24 22.68 3.52
N PHE A 153 -11.89 22.89 4.78
CA PHE A 153 -10.52 23.25 5.14
C PHE A 153 -9.53 22.10 4.91
N THR A 154 -9.94 20.85 5.13
CA THR A 154 -9.12 19.67 4.84
C THR A 154 -8.93 19.46 3.35
N LEU A 155 -10.00 19.61 2.56
CA LEU A 155 -9.92 19.52 1.09
C LEU A 155 -9.01 20.61 0.51
N PHE A 156 -9.07 21.83 1.06
CA PHE A 156 -8.13 22.89 0.72
C PHE A 156 -6.69 22.49 1.05
N PHE A 157 -6.42 22.02 2.27
CA PHE A 157 -5.07 21.64 2.70
C PHE A 157 -4.48 20.51 1.84
N VAL A 158 -5.28 19.50 1.53
CA VAL A 158 -4.89 18.34 0.70
C VAL A 158 -4.47 18.73 -0.70
N ILE A 159 -5.04 19.78 -1.29
CA ILE A 159 -4.61 20.31 -2.60
C ILE A 159 -3.43 21.27 -2.42
N PHE A 160 -3.49 22.11 -1.40
CA PHE A 160 -2.47 23.12 -1.12
C PHE A 160 -1.09 22.51 -0.87
N LYS A 161 -1.00 21.43 -0.08
CA LYS A 161 0.27 20.76 0.26
C LYS A 161 1.02 20.29 -1.00
N PRO A 162 0.45 19.43 -1.87
CA PRO A 162 1.16 18.95 -3.07
C PRO A 162 1.47 20.08 -4.07
N VAL A 163 0.58 21.05 -4.24
CA VAL A 163 0.82 22.20 -5.13
C VAL A 163 2.02 23.02 -4.66
N MET A 164 2.10 23.30 -3.36
CA MET A 164 3.25 24.02 -2.80
C MET A 164 4.53 23.21 -2.86
N SER A 165 4.48 21.89 -2.64
CA SER A 165 5.66 21.03 -2.79
C SER A 165 6.16 20.93 -4.25
N LEU A 166 5.26 21.05 -5.23
CA LEU A 166 5.59 21.03 -6.66
C LEU A 166 6.14 22.37 -7.18
N LEU A 167 5.63 23.50 -6.67
CA LEU A 167 5.90 24.83 -7.23
C LEU A 167 7.40 25.18 -7.33
N PRO A 168 8.25 24.89 -6.32
CA PRO A 168 9.69 25.10 -6.41
C PRO A 168 10.37 24.29 -7.52
N GLU A 169 9.86 23.11 -7.86
CA GLU A 169 10.49 22.23 -8.85
C GLU A 169 10.37 22.79 -10.27
N PHE A 170 9.37 23.63 -10.55
CA PHE A 170 9.28 24.32 -11.85
C PHE A 170 10.45 25.27 -12.11
N ALA A 171 11.25 25.63 -11.09
CA ALA A 171 12.48 26.38 -11.28
C ALA A 171 13.49 25.62 -12.16
N ASP A 172 13.44 24.29 -12.25
CA ASP A 172 14.30 23.50 -13.15
C ASP A 172 14.07 23.81 -14.63
N LEU A 173 12.87 24.30 -15.01
CA LEU A 173 12.60 24.72 -16.39
C LEU A 173 13.43 25.95 -16.81
N SER A 174 13.82 26.80 -15.86
CA SER A 174 14.67 27.97 -16.13
C SER A 174 16.14 27.63 -16.45
N ARG A 175 16.51 26.34 -16.37
CA ARG A 175 17.88 25.87 -16.65
C ARG A 175 18.23 25.84 -18.15
N TYR A 176 17.23 25.77 -19.02
CA TYR A 176 17.41 25.54 -20.46
C TYR A 176 17.30 26.79 -21.34
N GLU A 177 16.94 27.95 -20.78
CA GLU A 177 16.95 29.22 -21.50
C GLU A 177 18.37 29.81 -21.51
N TYR A 178 19.17 29.37 -22.50
CA TYR A 178 20.48 29.91 -22.81
C TYR A 178 20.34 30.96 -23.93
N ASP A 179 19.69 32.08 -23.62
CA ASP A 179 19.70 33.23 -24.52
C ASP A 179 20.41 34.40 -23.84
N GLU A 180 21.70 34.55 -24.15
CA GLU A 180 22.55 35.67 -23.69
C GLU A 180 21.97 37.04 -24.12
N SER A 181 21.02 37.08 -25.04
CA SER A 181 20.33 38.28 -25.52
C SER A 181 19.25 38.79 -24.57
N ALA A 182 18.70 37.92 -23.70
CA ALA A 182 17.54 38.23 -22.89
C ALA A 182 17.95 38.76 -21.51
N SER A 183 18.35 40.03 -21.46
CA SER A 183 18.75 40.80 -20.26
C SER A 183 17.60 41.07 -19.27
N GLY A 184 16.84 40.03 -18.90
CA GLY A 184 15.72 40.12 -17.97
C GLY A 184 15.14 38.78 -17.50
N VAL A 185 15.70 37.63 -17.94
CA VAL A 185 15.22 36.32 -17.49
C VAL A 185 15.85 35.98 -16.13
N LEU A 186 15.02 35.92 -15.08
CA LEU A 186 15.43 35.51 -13.75
C LEU A 186 15.74 34.01 -13.75
N TYR A 187 17.01 33.65 -13.52
CA TYR A 187 17.44 32.26 -13.32
C TYR A 187 16.96 31.72 -11.97
N LEU A 188 15.67 31.34 -11.91
CA LEU A 188 15.02 30.84 -10.70
C LEU A 188 15.67 29.56 -10.16
N PHE A 189 16.35 28.79 -11.01
CA PHE A 189 17.05 27.57 -10.62
C PHE A 189 18.13 27.82 -9.55
N GLU A 190 18.85 28.94 -9.59
CA GLU A 190 19.87 29.28 -8.58
C GLU A 190 19.25 29.43 -7.18
N PHE A 191 17.97 29.80 -7.12
CA PHE A 191 17.21 30.00 -5.89
C PHE A 191 16.32 28.82 -5.52
N ILE A 192 16.45 27.66 -6.20
CA ILE A 192 15.57 26.50 -5.97
C ILE A 192 15.54 26.06 -4.50
N GLY A 193 16.67 26.10 -3.79
CA GLY A 193 16.73 25.81 -2.36
C GLY A 193 15.93 26.79 -1.51
N LEU A 194 15.96 28.08 -1.86
CA LEU A 194 15.20 29.12 -1.17
C LEU A 194 13.70 29.03 -1.48
N LEU A 195 13.33 28.71 -2.72
CA LEU A 195 11.94 28.44 -3.12
C LEU A 195 11.37 27.24 -2.36
N ARG A 196 12.14 26.14 -2.24
CA ARG A 196 11.77 24.96 -1.43
C ARG A 196 11.57 25.33 0.04
N ALA A 197 12.47 26.14 0.61
CA ALA A 197 12.36 26.59 2.01
C ALA A 197 11.10 27.46 2.25
N MET A 198 10.80 28.40 1.35
CA MET A 198 9.59 29.23 1.45
C MET A 198 8.31 28.39 1.35
N SER A 199 8.28 27.44 0.43
CA SER A 199 7.17 26.48 0.29
C SER A 199 6.98 25.66 1.58
N MET A 200 8.07 25.12 2.14
CA MET A 200 8.05 24.38 3.39
C MET A 200 7.47 25.21 4.55
N ILE A 201 7.86 26.48 4.67
CA ILE A 201 7.32 27.38 5.70
C ILE A 201 5.83 27.61 5.49
N ALA A 202 5.39 27.87 4.24
CA ALA A 202 3.98 28.09 3.93
C ALA A 202 3.13 26.85 4.24
N VAL A 203 3.56 25.66 3.82
CA VAL A 203 2.91 24.38 4.13
C VAL A 203 2.90 24.11 5.63
N GLY A 204 4.00 24.38 6.32
CA GLY A 204 4.11 24.23 7.78
C GLY A 204 3.10 25.10 8.53
N VAL A 205 2.97 26.39 8.19
CA VAL A 205 2.01 27.29 8.85
C VAL A 205 0.56 26.85 8.61
N VAL A 206 0.19 26.61 7.35
CA VAL A 206 -1.18 26.20 7.02
C VAL A 206 -1.50 24.82 7.60
N GLY A 207 -0.53 23.92 7.56
CA GLY A 207 -0.64 22.57 8.10
C GLY A 207 -0.79 22.54 9.62
N ILE A 208 -0.08 23.38 10.38
CA ILE A 208 -0.28 23.49 11.84
C ILE A 208 -1.70 23.97 12.15
N ILE A 209 -2.21 24.95 11.41
CA ILE A 209 -3.59 25.43 11.59
C ILE A 209 -4.58 24.30 11.29
N TRP A 210 -4.33 23.51 10.25
CA TRP A 210 -5.12 22.32 9.90
C TRP A 210 -5.08 21.25 10.98
N ILE A 211 -3.90 20.93 11.51
CA ILE A 211 -3.71 19.88 12.52
C ILE A 211 -4.43 20.21 13.83
N VAL A 212 -4.34 21.46 14.27
CA VAL A 212 -5.01 21.90 15.49
C VAL A 212 -6.53 21.79 15.33
N LYS A 213 -7.05 22.20 14.18
CA LYS A 213 -8.50 22.10 13.89
C LYS A 213 -8.97 20.64 13.79
N ILE A 214 -8.23 19.77 13.10
CA ILE A 214 -8.63 18.38 12.88
C ILE A 214 -8.56 17.56 14.18
N ILE A 215 -7.51 17.75 14.98
CA ILE A 215 -7.37 17.08 16.28
C ILE A 215 -8.48 17.52 17.23
N ASN A 216 -8.77 18.82 17.30
CA ASN A 216 -9.84 19.32 18.15
C ASN A 216 -11.22 18.83 17.69
N TYR A 217 -11.44 18.72 16.37
CA TYR A 217 -12.64 18.12 15.81
C TYR A 217 -12.82 16.66 16.25
N PHE A 218 -11.81 15.81 16.06
CA PHE A 218 -11.89 14.40 16.44
C PHE A 218 -11.94 14.19 17.95
N LYS A 219 -11.26 15.03 18.75
CA LYS A 219 -11.42 15.02 20.22
C LYS A 219 -12.84 15.35 20.63
N ARG A 220 -13.50 16.30 19.97
CA ARG A 220 -14.90 16.65 20.22
C ARG A 220 -15.83 15.50 19.82
N LEU A 221 -15.61 14.90 18.67
CA LEU A 221 -16.38 13.75 18.18
C LEU A 221 -16.27 12.55 19.13
N ASN A 222 -15.06 12.27 19.62
CA ASN A 222 -14.82 11.18 20.57
C ASN A 222 -15.41 11.45 21.96
N LYS A 223 -15.68 12.71 22.31
CA LYS A 223 -16.34 13.10 23.56
C LYS A 223 -17.87 13.19 23.43
N ASP A 224 -18.41 13.08 22.22
CA ASP A 224 -19.85 13.12 21.98
C ASP A 224 -20.48 11.77 22.37
N GLY A 225 -20.82 11.64 23.65
CA GLY A 225 -21.30 10.40 24.24
C GLY A 225 -22.54 9.85 23.56
N GLU A 226 -23.50 10.72 23.21
CA GLU A 226 -24.75 10.33 22.55
C GLU A 226 -24.50 9.73 21.16
N PHE A 227 -23.72 10.44 20.34
CA PHE A 227 -23.35 9.97 19.01
C PHE A 227 -22.58 8.66 19.09
N TYR A 228 -21.61 8.58 20.01
CA TYR A 228 -20.79 7.39 20.19
C TYR A 228 -21.61 6.18 20.65
N SER A 229 -22.56 6.38 21.58
CA SER A 229 -23.46 5.31 22.04
C SER A 229 -24.38 4.81 20.94
N ALA A 230 -24.93 5.71 20.12
CA ALA A 230 -25.81 5.35 19.01
C ALA A 230 -25.08 4.54 17.93
N LEU A 231 -23.87 4.95 17.55
CA LEU A 231 -23.02 4.18 16.62
C LEU A 231 -22.68 2.80 17.18
N ARG A 232 -22.39 2.72 18.48
CA ARG A 232 -22.05 1.47 19.16
C ARG A 232 -23.21 0.49 19.18
N GLU A 233 -24.41 0.97 19.49
CA GLU A 233 -25.63 0.16 19.49
C GLU A 233 -25.89 -0.41 18.09
N LYS A 234 -25.81 0.42 17.06
CA LYS A 234 -25.96 -0.02 15.66
C LYS A 234 -24.92 -1.05 15.26
N TYR A 235 -23.66 -0.85 15.63
CA TYR A 235 -22.58 -1.80 15.33
C TYR A 235 -22.82 -3.16 16.00
N LEU A 236 -23.35 -3.15 17.22
CA LEU A 236 -23.69 -4.35 17.97
C LEU A 236 -24.89 -5.10 17.39
N SER A 237 -25.92 -4.39 16.91
CA SER A 237 -27.13 -5.00 16.38
C SER A 237 -26.95 -5.51 14.94
N ASP A 238 -26.24 -4.77 14.10
CA ASP A 238 -26.30 -5.00 12.64
C ASP A 238 -25.02 -5.60 12.06
N VAL A 239 -23.86 -5.31 12.66
CA VAL A 239 -22.54 -5.68 12.11
C VAL A 239 -21.97 -6.91 12.83
N LEU A 240 -21.93 -6.90 14.17
CA LEU A 240 -21.36 -7.98 14.96
C LEU A 240 -21.99 -9.37 14.72
N PRO A 241 -23.31 -9.50 14.52
CA PRO A 241 -23.92 -10.79 14.22
C PRO A 241 -23.54 -11.35 12.84
N LYS A 242 -23.11 -10.50 11.90
CA LYS A 242 -22.77 -10.89 10.53
C LYS A 242 -21.31 -11.33 10.43
N THR A 243 -21.06 -12.62 10.60
CA THR A 243 -19.70 -13.20 10.48
C THR A 243 -19.08 -13.04 9.09
N SER A 244 -19.91 -12.95 8.04
CA SER A 244 -19.50 -12.75 6.64
C SER A 244 -18.68 -11.48 6.42
N ILE A 245 -19.08 -10.37 7.04
CA ILE A 245 -18.39 -9.07 6.92
C ILE A 245 -16.94 -9.16 7.43
N PHE A 246 -16.72 -9.86 8.54
CA PHE A 246 -15.40 -10.02 9.13
C PHE A 246 -14.49 -10.93 8.29
N ILE A 247 -15.05 -11.97 7.67
CA ILE A 247 -14.31 -12.87 6.77
C ILE A 247 -13.91 -12.12 5.50
N LYS A 248 -14.85 -11.42 4.86
CA LYS A 248 -14.59 -10.59 3.67
C LYS A 248 -13.45 -9.61 3.93
N ARG A 249 -13.53 -8.84 5.02
CA ARG A 249 -12.54 -7.82 5.35
C ARG A 249 -11.14 -8.39 5.52
N ASP A 250 -11.01 -9.49 6.26
CA ASP A 250 -9.69 -10.07 6.52
C ASP A 250 -9.08 -10.66 5.25
N ILE A 251 -9.89 -11.26 4.36
CA ILE A 251 -9.43 -11.69 3.03
C ILE A 251 -8.98 -10.49 2.19
N SER A 252 -9.78 -9.42 2.12
CA SER A 252 -9.41 -8.22 1.35
C SER A 252 -8.12 -7.57 1.85
N VAL A 253 -7.90 -7.53 3.16
CA VAL A 253 -6.64 -7.00 3.74
C VAL A 253 -5.46 -7.89 3.41
N ALA A 254 -5.61 -9.21 3.52
CA ALA A 254 -4.55 -10.15 3.15
C ALA A 254 -4.22 -10.07 1.65
N PHE A 255 -5.23 -9.92 0.80
CA PHE A 255 -5.07 -9.75 -0.64
C PHE A 255 -4.35 -8.44 -0.99
N PHE A 256 -4.68 -7.35 -0.29
CA PHE A 256 -3.92 -6.10 -0.41
C PHE A 256 -2.46 -6.28 0.00
N ALA A 257 -2.19 -7.04 1.07
CA ALA A 257 -0.82 -7.37 1.46
C ALA A 257 -0.09 -8.21 0.41
N PHE A 258 -0.76 -9.18 -0.24
CA PHE A 258 -0.16 -9.96 -1.33
C PHE A 258 0.15 -9.11 -2.56
N ILE A 259 -0.73 -8.17 -2.93
CA ILE A 259 -0.48 -7.19 -3.99
C ILE A 259 0.73 -6.34 -3.65
N ALA A 260 0.79 -5.79 -2.43
CA ALA A 260 1.94 -5.01 -1.99
C ALA A 260 3.23 -5.84 -2.00
N ALA A 261 3.20 -7.07 -1.48
CA ALA A 261 4.34 -7.97 -1.50
C ALA A 261 4.85 -8.25 -2.93
N ALA A 262 3.95 -8.46 -3.90
CA ALA A 262 4.32 -8.69 -5.29
C ALA A 262 5.06 -7.49 -5.92
N VAL A 263 4.75 -6.26 -5.51
CA VAL A 263 5.49 -5.06 -5.95
C VAL A 263 6.89 -5.02 -5.33
N PHE A 264 7.03 -5.43 -4.07
CA PHE A 264 8.35 -5.47 -3.39
C PHE A 264 9.23 -6.65 -3.78
N LEU A 265 8.64 -7.72 -4.33
CA LEU A 265 9.36 -8.86 -4.89
C LEU A 265 9.79 -8.63 -6.34
N PHE A 266 9.56 -7.42 -6.88
CA PHE A 266 10.07 -7.06 -8.18
C PHE A 266 11.58 -6.78 -8.07
N ASP A 267 12.40 -7.75 -8.49
CA ASP A 267 13.86 -7.60 -8.53
C ASP A 267 14.22 -6.40 -9.39
N PHE A 268 14.75 -5.36 -8.76
CA PHE A 268 15.23 -4.17 -9.43
C PHE A 268 16.72 -4.00 -9.15
N ARG A 269 17.54 -4.43 -10.12
CA ARG A 269 19.00 -4.51 -9.99
C ARG A 269 19.69 -3.33 -10.68
N VAL A 270 20.56 -2.61 -9.96
CA VAL A 270 21.44 -1.56 -10.52
C VAL A 270 22.86 -1.86 -10.13
N ASN A 271 23.76 -1.83 -11.12
CA ASN A 271 25.14 -2.28 -10.94
C ASN A 271 25.18 -3.66 -10.24
N TYR A 272 24.28 -4.55 -10.66
CA TYR A 272 24.10 -5.91 -10.17
C TYR A 272 23.57 -6.10 -8.75
N ILE A 273 23.39 -5.03 -7.98
CA ILE A 273 22.81 -5.07 -6.62
C ILE A 273 21.30 -4.92 -6.72
N ASN A 274 20.55 -5.85 -6.11
CA ASN A 274 19.10 -5.66 -5.94
C ASN A 274 18.83 -4.58 -4.88
N ILE A 275 18.09 -3.56 -5.29
CA ILE A 275 17.85 -2.39 -4.45
C ILE A 275 16.65 -2.54 -3.55
N ILE A 276 15.57 -3.09 -4.11
CA ILE A 276 14.38 -3.36 -3.34
C ILE A 276 14.69 -4.67 -2.66
N PRO A 277 14.91 -4.69 -1.34
CA PRO A 277 15.36 -5.93 -0.73
C PRO A 277 14.18 -6.90 -0.66
N ASP A 278 14.33 -8.08 -1.26
CA ASP A 278 13.26 -9.08 -1.37
C ASP A 278 12.70 -9.51 -0.02
N PHE A 279 13.50 -9.38 1.05
CA PHE A 279 13.07 -9.65 2.42
C PHE A 279 11.92 -8.73 2.86
N VAL A 280 11.79 -7.52 2.31
CA VAL A 280 10.67 -6.61 2.58
C VAL A 280 9.38 -7.18 1.99
N GLY A 281 9.44 -7.64 0.74
CA GLY A 281 8.33 -8.34 0.09
C GLY A 281 7.96 -9.62 0.83
N ALA A 282 8.94 -10.42 1.23
CA ALA A 282 8.74 -11.64 2.02
C ALA A 282 8.10 -11.36 3.39
N ALA A 283 8.48 -10.27 4.06
CA ALA A 283 7.89 -9.88 5.34
C ALA A 283 6.40 -9.49 5.18
N ILE A 284 6.07 -8.69 4.16
CA ILE A 284 4.69 -8.30 3.85
C ILE A 284 3.85 -9.54 3.50
N LEU A 285 4.40 -10.46 2.72
CA LEU A 285 3.77 -11.73 2.35
C LEU A 285 3.45 -12.57 3.60
N MET A 286 4.40 -12.68 4.54
CA MET A 286 4.19 -13.37 5.82
C MET A 286 3.06 -12.73 6.63
N VAL A 287 3.00 -11.39 6.70
CA VAL A 287 1.90 -10.67 7.37
C VAL A 287 0.55 -11.00 6.72
N GLY A 288 0.47 -11.00 5.39
CA GLY A 288 -0.75 -11.38 4.65
C GLY A 288 -1.23 -12.79 5.00
N VAL A 289 -0.32 -13.77 5.06
CA VAL A 289 -0.63 -15.15 5.45
C VAL A 289 -1.10 -15.25 6.90
N LEU A 290 -0.48 -14.51 7.83
CA LEU A 290 -0.89 -14.50 9.25
C LEU A 290 -2.31 -13.96 9.45
N ILE A 291 -2.69 -12.93 8.68
CA ILE A 291 -4.05 -12.36 8.69
C ILE A 291 -5.05 -13.42 8.20
N CYS A 292 -4.78 -14.07 7.07
CA CYS A 292 -5.59 -15.18 6.56
C CYS A 292 -5.73 -16.33 7.56
N ARG A 293 -4.63 -16.73 8.23
CA ARG A 293 -4.60 -17.83 9.20
C ARG A 293 -5.56 -17.63 10.36
N LYS A 294 -5.68 -16.39 10.88
CA LYS A 294 -6.47 -16.09 12.08
C LYS A 294 -7.96 -16.37 11.91
N ARG A 295 -8.51 -16.28 10.69
CA ARG A 295 -9.96 -16.36 10.45
C ARG A 295 -10.43 -17.35 9.39
N LEU A 296 -9.58 -17.81 8.47
CA LEU A 296 -10.01 -18.75 7.43
C LEU A 296 -10.00 -20.24 7.84
N SER A 297 -9.78 -20.58 9.12
CA SER A 297 -9.67 -21.97 9.58
C SER A 297 -8.78 -22.83 8.66
N LEU A 298 -7.71 -22.22 8.12
CA LEU A 298 -6.89 -22.83 7.08
C LEU A 298 -6.33 -24.14 7.62
N LYS A 299 -6.74 -25.26 7.01
CA LYS A 299 -6.20 -26.61 7.28
C LYS A 299 -4.74 -26.77 6.87
N MET A 300 -4.03 -25.68 6.54
CA MET A 300 -2.64 -25.67 6.10
C MET A 300 -1.74 -25.00 7.15
N PRO A 301 -1.40 -25.70 8.25
CA PRO A 301 -0.56 -25.16 9.33
C PRO A 301 0.89 -24.86 8.89
N ARG A 302 1.27 -25.22 7.66
CA ARG A 302 2.65 -25.12 7.12
C ARG A 302 2.89 -23.91 6.21
N VAL A 303 1.87 -23.14 5.83
CA VAL A 303 2.09 -21.98 4.92
C VAL A 303 2.93 -20.90 5.60
N TRP A 304 2.65 -20.60 6.87
CA TRP A 304 3.40 -19.57 7.61
C TRP A 304 4.86 -19.95 7.86
N THR A 305 5.15 -21.25 8.08
CA THR A 305 6.53 -21.73 8.26
C THR A 305 7.34 -21.59 6.98
N VAL A 306 6.71 -21.86 5.83
CA VAL A 306 7.34 -21.70 4.51
C VAL A 306 7.61 -20.22 4.22
N CYS A 307 6.65 -19.33 4.50
CA CYS A 307 6.85 -17.89 4.34
C CYS A 307 7.93 -17.34 5.28
N GLY A 308 8.00 -17.86 6.51
CA GLY A 308 9.05 -17.52 7.47
C GLY A 308 10.43 -18.03 7.02
N ALA A 309 10.50 -19.23 6.43
CA ALA A 309 11.72 -19.74 5.81
C ALA A 309 12.14 -18.86 4.63
N TYR A 310 11.20 -18.44 3.78
CA TYR A 310 11.48 -17.55 2.65
C TYR A 310 12.05 -16.19 3.10
N LEU A 311 11.46 -15.60 4.14
CA LEU A 311 11.99 -14.40 4.77
C LEU A 311 13.43 -14.61 5.28
N GLY A 312 13.69 -15.73 5.96
CA GLY A 312 15.04 -16.06 6.43
C GLY A 312 16.04 -16.21 5.29
N THR A 313 15.68 -16.93 4.22
CA THR A 313 16.57 -17.17 3.08
C THR A 313 16.84 -15.90 2.26
N THR A 314 15.85 -15.02 2.10
CA THR A 314 16.03 -13.73 1.42
C THR A 314 16.91 -12.75 2.21
N ILE A 315 16.80 -12.74 3.55
CA ILE A 315 17.73 -11.98 4.41
C ILE A 315 19.17 -12.51 4.23
N LEU A 316 19.37 -13.83 4.28
CA LEU A 316 20.70 -14.42 4.10
C LEU A 316 21.28 -14.12 2.72
N ALA A 317 20.47 -14.22 1.66
CA ALA A 317 20.87 -13.85 0.30
C ALA A 317 21.29 -12.37 0.24
N ALA A 318 20.46 -11.45 0.74
CA ALA A 318 20.77 -10.02 0.74
C ALA A 318 22.04 -9.67 1.54
N VAL A 319 22.25 -10.29 2.72
CA VAL A 319 23.46 -10.09 3.52
C VAL A 319 24.70 -10.60 2.78
N SER A 320 24.61 -11.76 2.13
CA SER A 320 25.73 -12.32 1.36
C SER A 320 26.06 -11.50 0.11
N GLU A 321 25.05 -10.97 -0.56
CA GLU A 321 25.19 -10.09 -1.72
C GLU A 321 25.84 -8.76 -1.32
N PHE A 322 25.35 -8.13 -0.25
CA PHE A 322 25.94 -6.90 0.29
C PHE A 322 27.40 -7.10 0.71
N TYR A 323 27.70 -8.20 1.41
CA TYR A 323 29.08 -8.52 1.82
C TYR A 323 30.01 -8.70 0.62
N PHE A 324 29.54 -9.34 -0.45
CA PHE A 324 30.34 -9.53 -1.67
C PHE A 324 30.62 -8.18 -2.36
N PHE A 325 29.59 -7.37 -2.59
CA PHE A 325 29.74 -6.10 -3.31
C PHE A 325 30.38 -4.96 -2.52
N ASP A 326 30.38 -5.03 -1.18
CA ASP A 326 31.15 -4.09 -0.33
C ASP A 326 32.67 -4.29 -0.49
N LYS A 327 33.12 -5.53 -0.69
CA LYS A 327 34.54 -5.89 -0.72
C LYS A 327 35.09 -6.19 -2.11
N TYR A 328 34.25 -6.64 -3.03
CA TYR A 328 34.65 -7.20 -4.32
C TYR A 328 33.75 -6.72 -5.46
N TYR A 329 34.23 -6.93 -6.68
CA TYR A 329 33.47 -6.74 -7.92
C TYR A 329 33.63 -8.01 -8.77
N TYR A 330 32.75 -8.24 -9.75
CA TYR A 330 32.77 -9.49 -10.54
C TYR A 330 34.13 -9.84 -11.15
N GLY A 331 34.87 -8.85 -11.68
CA GLY A 331 36.21 -9.08 -12.23
C GLY A 331 37.30 -9.44 -11.22
N ALA A 332 37.00 -9.43 -9.91
CA ALA A 332 37.89 -9.92 -8.86
C ALA A 332 37.77 -11.44 -8.63
N ILE A 333 36.71 -12.09 -9.14
CA ILE A 333 36.44 -13.52 -8.97
C ILE A 333 37.60 -14.37 -9.51
N ASP A 334 38.10 -14.05 -10.71
CA ASP A 334 39.21 -14.80 -11.33
C ASP A 334 40.60 -14.45 -10.76
N ARG A 335 40.67 -13.43 -9.89
CA ARG A 335 41.94 -12.86 -9.39
C ARG A 335 42.22 -13.17 -7.93
N SER A 336 41.21 -13.54 -7.15
CA SER A 336 41.33 -13.81 -5.71
C SER A 336 40.47 -15.00 -5.29
N GLU A 337 41.09 -15.95 -4.57
CA GLU A 337 40.40 -17.10 -4.00
C GLU A 337 39.32 -16.68 -2.98
N GLU A 338 39.59 -15.63 -2.19
CA GLU A 338 38.62 -15.10 -1.22
C GLU A 338 37.38 -14.48 -1.89
N ALA A 339 37.57 -13.85 -3.05
CA ALA A 339 36.46 -13.32 -3.84
C ALA A 339 35.63 -14.46 -4.45
N TYR A 340 36.29 -15.52 -4.94
CA TYR A 340 35.62 -16.71 -5.47
C TYR A 340 34.78 -17.45 -4.41
N VAL A 341 35.33 -17.66 -3.21
CA VAL A 341 34.59 -18.29 -2.09
C VAL A 341 33.37 -17.44 -1.68
N SER A 342 33.56 -16.13 -1.57
CA SER A 342 32.47 -15.20 -1.22
C SER A 342 31.37 -15.19 -2.29
N TYR A 343 31.75 -15.26 -3.57
CA TYR A 343 30.82 -15.38 -4.70
C TYR A 343 30.02 -16.69 -4.66
N ILE A 344 30.66 -17.84 -4.39
CA ILE A 344 29.95 -19.12 -4.24
C ILE A 344 28.91 -19.05 -3.12
N ILE A 345 29.28 -18.48 -1.96
CA ILE A 345 28.35 -18.35 -0.82
C ILE A 345 27.12 -17.51 -1.23
N MET A 346 27.33 -16.40 -1.93
CA MET A 346 26.25 -15.58 -2.48
C MET A 346 25.35 -16.38 -3.43
N CYS A 347 25.94 -17.13 -4.38
CA CYS A 347 25.19 -17.97 -5.32
C CYS A 347 24.38 -19.07 -4.61
N VAL A 348 24.95 -19.73 -3.59
CA VAL A 348 24.25 -20.77 -2.83
C VAL A 348 23.02 -20.20 -2.11
N PHE A 349 23.16 -19.06 -1.44
CA PHE A 349 22.02 -18.43 -0.77
C PHE A 349 20.97 -17.89 -1.74
N ALA A 350 21.39 -17.34 -2.88
CA ALA A 350 20.49 -16.89 -3.93
C ALA A 350 19.68 -18.07 -4.52
N VAL A 351 20.33 -19.18 -4.88
CA VAL A 351 19.66 -20.40 -5.37
C VAL A 351 18.71 -20.96 -4.30
N LEU A 352 19.13 -20.99 -3.03
CA LEU A 352 18.29 -21.42 -1.92
C LEU A 352 17.04 -20.52 -1.83
N ALA A 353 17.19 -19.21 -1.88
CA ALA A 353 16.08 -18.25 -1.85
C ALA A 353 15.11 -18.46 -3.02
N THR A 354 15.60 -18.70 -4.24
CA THR A 354 14.77 -19.01 -5.41
C THR A 354 13.99 -20.32 -5.26
N VAL A 355 14.60 -21.37 -4.69
CA VAL A 355 13.91 -22.64 -4.40
C VAL A 355 12.81 -22.43 -3.37
N VAL A 356 13.10 -21.70 -2.28
CA VAL A 356 12.10 -21.41 -1.25
C VAL A 356 11.00 -20.48 -1.78
N PHE A 357 11.31 -19.56 -2.69
CA PHE A 357 10.33 -18.73 -3.41
C PHE A 357 9.32 -19.60 -4.17
N LEU A 358 9.78 -20.58 -4.95
CA LEU A 358 8.90 -21.49 -5.70
C LEU A 358 7.98 -22.30 -4.78
N ILE A 359 8.51 -22.80 -3.66
CA ILE A 359 7.70 -23.50 -2.65
C ILE A 359 6.66 -22.55 -2.04
N THR A 360 7.04 -21.31 -1.76
CA THR A 360 6.14 -20.28 -1.23
C THR A 360 5.04 -19.93 -2.22
N ALA A 361 5.37 -19.74 -3.50
CA ALA A 361 4.43 -19.49 -4.57
C ALA A 361 3.43 -20.65 -4.73
N ALA A 362 3.90 -21.90 -4.71
CA ALA A 362 3.03 -23.07 -4.74
C ALA A 362 2.05 -23.11 -3.55
N MET A 363 2.54 -22.80 -2.34
CA MET A 363 1.69 -22.75 -1.14
C MET A 363 0.69 -21.59 -1.18
N LEU A 364 1.04 -20.44 -1.76
CA LEU A 364 0.10 -19.34 -2.02
C LEU A 364 -0.97 -19.72 -3.04
N ILE A 365 -0.64 -20.48 -4.08
CA ILE A 365 -1.62 -21.00 -5.04
C ILE A 365 -2.58 -21.98 -4.35
N CYS A 366 -2.09 -22.85 -3.47
CA CYS A 366 -2.95 -23.71 -2.65
C CYS A 366 -3.85 -22.90 -1.71
N LEU A 367 -3.32 -21.84 -1.10
CA LEU A 367 -4.09 -20.92 -0.28
C LEU A 367 -5.22 -20.28 -1.10
N PHE A 368 -4.91 -19.70 -2.26
CA PHE A 368 -5.91 -19.11 -3.16
C PHE A 368 -6.94 -20.13 -3.64
N SER A 369 -6.52 -21.35 -3.95
CA SER A 369 -7.43 -22.44 -4.34
C SER A 369 -8.44 -22.78 -3.23
N ASN A 370 -7.98 -22.78 -1.98
CA ASN A 370 -8.84 -22.99 -0.81
C ASN A 370 -9.76 -21.78 -0.53
N VAL A 371 -9.29 -20.55 -0.79
CA VAL A 371 -10.13 -19.35 -0.72
C VAL A 371 -11.23 -19.40 -1.78
N ILE A 372 -10.91 -19.77 -3.03
CA ILE A 372 -11.88 -19.94 -4.11
C ILE A 372 -12.95 -20.96 -3.70
N GLU A 373 -12.54 -22.15 -3.22
CA GLU A 373 -13.48 -23.22 -2.90
C GLU A 373 -14.47 -22.86 -1.77
N ASN A 374 -14.00 -22.16 -0.73
CA ASN A 374 -14.81 -21.86 0.45
C ASN A 374 -15.52 -20.49 0.38
N HIS A 375 -14.92 -19.50 -0.27
CA HIS A 375 -15.33 -18.09 -0.17
C HIS A 375 -15.76 -17.44 -1.49
N THR A 376 -15.74 -18.17 -2.63
CA THR A 376 -16.30 -17.67 -3.91
C THR A 376 -17.52 -18.50 -4.34
N GLY A 377 -18.27 -17.98 -5.33
CA GLY A 377 -19.48 -18.61 -5.90
C GLY A 377 -20.80 -18.15 -5.27
N PHE A 378 -21.91 -18.75 -5.71
CA PHE A 378 -23.26 -18.33 -5.34
C PHE A 378 -23.83 -19.13 -4.16
N VAL A 379 -24.67 -18.50 -3.32
CA VAL A 379 -25.46 -19.17 -2.28
C VAL A 379 -26.74 -19.73 -2.89
N TYR A 380 -26.90 -21.06 -2.93
CA TYR A 380 -28.11 -21.71 -3.44
C TYR A 380 -28.55 -22.90 -2.57
N LYS A 381 -29.83 -23.29 -2.66
CA LYS A 381 -30.36 -24.52 -2.06
C LYS A 381 -29.69 -25.72 -2.74
N LYS A 382 -29.08 -26.60 -1.95
CA LYS A 382 -28.21 -27.73 -2.36
C LYS A 382 -28.84 -28.80 -3.27
N ASP A 383 -30.09 -28.65 -3.70
CA ASP A 383 -30.89 -29.74 -4.26
C ASP A 383 -30.93 -29.80 -5.79
N ASP A 384 -30.26 -28.88 -6.51
CA ASP A 384 -30.23 -28.88 -7.98
C ASP A 384 -28.84 -29.23 -8.55
N PRO A 385 -28.68 -30.40 -9.21
CA PRO A 385 -27.41 -30.84 -9.78
C PRO A 385 -26.86 -29.91 -10.87
N SER A 386 -27.71 -29.17 -11.59
CA SER A 386 -27.28 -28.21 -12.63
C SER A 386 -26.47 -27.05 -12.02
N ASN A 387 -26.82 -26.61 -10.81
CA ASN A 387 -26.15 -25.52 -10.13
C ASN A 387 -24.79 -25.94 -9.55
N THR A 388 -24.64 -27.20 -9.13
CA THR A 388 -23.33 -27.74 -8.72
C THR A 388 -22.35 -27.85 -9.88
N GLU A 389 -22.80 -28.19 -11.09
CA GLU A 389 -21.93 -28.23 -12.27
C GLU A 389 -21.47 -26.83 -12.69
N ARG A 390 -22.36 -25.85 -12.67
CA ARG A 390 -22.02 -24.44 -12.92
C ARG A 390 -21.01 -23.90 -11.92
N LEU A 391 -21.17 -24.21 -10.63
CA LEU A 391 -20.21 -23.80 -9.59
C LEU A 391 -18.84 -24.44 -9.80
N ARG A 392 -18.78 -25.73 -10.16
CA ARG A 392 -17.50 -26.40 -10.47
C ARG A 392 -16.83 -25.82 -11.71
N ALA A 393 -17.60 -25.52 -12.76
CA ALA A 393 -17.07 -24.89 -13.98
C ALA A 393 -16.46 -23.51 -13.66
N PHE A 394 -17.16 -22.71 -12.86
CA PHE A 394 -16.69 -21.42 -12.39
C PHE A 394 -15.41 -21.52 -11.54
N HIS A 395 -15.37 -22.42 -10.54
CA HIS A 395 -14.15 -22.66 -9.75
C HIS A 395 -12.98 -23.14 -10.61
N LYS A 396 -13.25 -23.94 -11.65
CA LYS A 396 -12.23 -24.38 -12.61
C LYS A 396 -11.67 -23.22 -13.41
N GLU A 397 -12.49 -22.27 -13.84
CA GLU A 397 -12.03 -21.07 -14.54
C GLU A 397 -11.09 -20.21 -13.68
N LEU A 398 -11.48 -19.93 -12.43
CA LEU A 398 -10.63 -19.18 -11.49
C LEU A 398 -9.32 -19.92 -11.18
N ARG A 399 -9.36 -21.25 -11.02
CA ARG A 399 -8.15 -22.07 -10.83
C ARG A 399 -7.23 -22.05 -12.05
N LEU A 400 -7.77 -21.93 -13.26
CA LEU A 400 -6.97 -21.85 -14.47
C LEU A 400 -6.13 -20.57 -14.51
N ARG A 401 -6.63 -19.46 -13.94
CA ARG A 401 -5.86 -18.22 -13.76
C ARG A 401 -4.69 -18.39 -12.79
N LEU A 402 -4.86 -19.20 -11.73
CA LEU A 402 -3.77 -19.53 -10.81
C LEU A 402 -2.62 -20.32 -11.48
N ILE A 403 -2.91 -21.10 -12.52
CA ILE A 403 -1.87 -21.79 -13.30
C ILE A 403 -0.96 -20.77 -14.01
N PHE A 404 -1.52 -19.67 -14.51
CA PHE A 404 -0.73 -18.60 -15.13
C PHE A 404 0.19 -17.90 -14.12
N VAL A 405 -0.28 -17.70 -12.88
CA VAL A 405 0.55 -17.22 -11.77
C VAL A 405 1.68 -18.21 -11.44
N ALA A 406 1.39 -19.52 -11.45
CA ALA A 406 2.41 -20.55 -11.25
C ALA A 406 3.47 -20.54 -12.36
N ALA A 407 3.04 -20.47 -13.62
CA ALA A 407 3.93 -20.45 -14.78
C ALA A 407 4.83 -19.20 -14.78
N SER A 408 4.27 -18.04 -14.45
CA SER A 408 5.06 -16.80 -14.32
C SER A 408 6.03 -16.84 -13.14
N ALA A 409 5.68 -17.44 -12.00
CA ALA A 409 6.63 -17.65 -10.89
C ALA A 409 7.80 -18.56 -11.28
N VAL A 410 7.56 -19.62 -12.05
CA VAL A 410 8.62 -20.48 -12.60
C VAL A 410 9.52 -19.72 -13.57
N LEU A 411 8.92 -18.85 -14.40
CA LEU A 411 9.65 -18.01 -15.34
C LEU A 411 10.55 -16.99 -14.62
N VAL A 412 10.09 -16.39 -13.51
CA VAL A 412 10.91 -15.55 -12.62
C VAL A 412 12.09 -16.35 -12.07
N ALA A 413 11.84 -17.50 -11.45
CA ALA A 413 12.89 -18.33 -10.87
C ALA A 413 13.94 -18.77 -11.91
N ALA A 414 13.51 -19.09 -13.14
CA ALA A 414 14.41 -19.43 -14.22
C ALA A 414 15.26 -18.22 -14.66
N ALA A 415 14.66 -17.02 -14.74
CA ALA A 415 15.37 -15.79 -15.07
C ALA A 415 16.39 -15.40 -13.98
N ASP A 416 16.05 -15.56 -12.71
CA ASP A 416 16.95 -15.28 -11.58
C ASP A 416 18.15 -16.22 -11.58
N ILE A 417 17.92 -17.53 -11.75
CA ILE A 417 19.00 -18.51 -11.88
C ILE A 417 19.89 -18.18 -13.07
N PHE A 418 19.28 -17.85 -14.22
CA PHE A 418 20.03 -17.47 -15.41
C PHE A 418 20.89 -16.22 -15.16
N HIS A 419 20.36 -15.21 -14.45
CA HIS A 419 21.12 -14.02 -14.07
C HIS A 419 22.26 -14.34 -13.09
N ILE A 420 22.04 -15.18 -12.09
CA ILE A 420 23.08 -15.56 -11.11
C ILE A 420 24.30 -16.18 -11.82
N PHE A 421 24.08 -17.06 -12.80
CA PHE A 421 25.19 -17.74 -13.47
C PHE A 421 25.76 -16.99 -14.68
N PHE A 422 24.95 -16.24 -15.41
CA PHE A 422 25.32 -15.63 -16.69
C PHE A 422 25.32 -14.10 -16.69
N GLY A 423 24.98 -13.46 -15.55
CA GLY A 423 24.87 -12.00 -15.43
C GLY A 423 26.19 -11.25 -15.66
N ALA A 424 27.33 -11.89 -15.40
CA ALA A 424 28.65 -11.33 -15.67
C ALA A 424 29.01 -11.33 -17.17
N GLU A 425 28.47 -12.28 -17.94
CA GLU A 425 28.77 -12.43 -19.37
C GLU A 425 27.78 -11.69 -20.27
N PHE A 426 26.50 -11.62 -19.84
CA PHE A 426 25.41 -11.09 -20.66
C PHE A 426 24.64 -9.98 -19.94
N GLY A 427 24.88 -8.73 -20.35
CA GLY A 427 24.24 -7.55 -19.75
C GLY A 427 22.72 -7.44 -19.93
N PHE A 428 22.10 -8.26 -20.78
CA PHE A 428 20.63 -8.26 -20.97
C PHE A 428 19.88 -9.18 -19.98
N THR A 429 20.59 -10.01 -19.22
CA THR A 429 20.01 -10.96 -18.25
C THR A 429 19.13 -10.26 -17.20
N GLY A 430 19.55 -9.08 -16.73
CA GLY A 430 18.77 -8.26 -15.81
C GLY A 430 17.46 -7.74 -16.42
N ALA A 431 17.46 -7.40 -17.71
CA ALA A 431 16.25 -6.97 -18.41
C ALA A 431 15.25 -8.13 -18.59
N LEU A 432 15.74 -9.36 -18.83
CA LEU A 432 14.89 -10.55 -18.86
C LEU A 432 14.27 -10.84 -17.48
N GLY A 433 15.05 -10.73 -16.41
CA GLY A 433 14.55 -10.84 -15.03
C GLY A 433 13.49 -9.79 -14.71
N GLY A 434 13.70 -8.53 -15.12
CA GLY A 434 12.71 -7.46 -14.97
C GLY A 434 11.40 -7.74 -15.69
N ILE A 435 11.45 -8.22 -16.95
CA ILE A 435 10.24 -8.59 -17.72
C ILE A 435 9.52 -9.77 -17.06
N ALA A 436 10.26 -10.78 -16.61
CA ALA A 436 9.72 -11.93 -15.89
C ALA A 436 8.95 -11.51 -14.63
N ASN A 437 9.57 -10.66 -13.81
CA ASN A 437 8.95 -10.13 -12.59
C ASN A 437 7.74 -9.25 -12.89
N LEU A 438 7.77 -8.46 -13.96
CA LEU A 438 6.63 -7.66 -14.39
C LEU A 438 5.43 -8.55 -14.76
N ILE A 439 5.66 -9.63 -15.52
CA ILE A 439 4.61 -10.59 -15.90
C ILE A 439 4.02 -11.25 -14.64
N PHE A 440 4.87 -11.70 -13.72
CA PHE A 440 4.42 -12.31 -12.46
C PHE A 440 3.60 -11.34 -11.62
N MET A 441 4.10 -10.12 -11.42
CA MET A 441 3.41 -9.06 -10.67
C MET A 441 2.04 -8.73 -11.27
N ILE A 442 1.94 -8.53 -12.59
CA ILE A 442 0.65 -8.26 -13.24
C ILE A 442 -0.31 -9.44 -13.07
N SER A 443 0.20 -10.66 -13.21
CA SER A 443 -0.59 -11.90 -13.09
C SER A 443 -1.19 -12.07 -11.71
N ILE A 444 -0.38 -11.88 -10.65
CA ILE A 444 -0.83 -12.04 -9.27
C ILE A 444 -1.76 -10.91 -8.85
N ILE A 445 -1.51 -9.67 -9.27
CA ILE A 445 -2.39 -8.52 -9.00
C ILE A 445 -3.76 -8.76 -9.61
N LYS A 446 -3.80 -9.08 -10.91
CA LYS A 446 -5.05 -9.32 -11.63
C LYS A 446 -5.84 -10.47 -11.01
N THR A 447 -5.19 -11.61 -10.79
CA THR A 447 -5.85 -12.79 -10.19
C THR A 447 -6.37 -12.50 -8.79
N THR A 448 -5.63 -11.75 -7.98
CA THR A 448 -6.06 -11.37 -6.63
C THR A 448 -7.26 -10.43 -6.65
N MET A 449 -7.28 -9.46 -7.59
CA MET A 449 -8.41 -8.55 -7.78
C MET A 449 -9.66 -9.31 -8.22
N ASP A 450 -9.54 -10.19 -9.22
CA ASP A 450 -10.65 -11.01 -9.72
C ASP A 450 -11.26 -11.87 -8.59
N ILE A 451 -10.42 -12.57 -7.81
CA ILE A 451 -10.92 -13.38 -6.67
C ILE A 451 -11.57 -12.47 -5.62
N SER A 452 -11.03 -11.27 -5.37
CA SER A 452 -11.62 -10.33 -4.41
C SER A 452 -13.01 -9.87 -4.83
N GLU A 453 -13.23 -9.62 -6.12
CA GLU A 453 -14.51 -9.19 -6.68
C GLU A 453 -15.58 -10.29 -6.55
N GLU A 454 -15.18 -11.55 -6.75
CA GLU A 454 -16.07 -12.70 -6.61
C GLU A 454 -16.46 -12.98 -5.14
N ILE A 455 -15.53 -12.77 -4.21
CA ILE A 455 -15.80 -12.82 -2.78
C ILE A 455 -16.79 -11.70 -2.39
N GLU A 456 -16.58 -10.50 -2.95
CA GLU A 456 -17.49 -9.37 -2.73
C GLU A 456 -18.90 -9.69 -3.21
N THR A 457 -19.03 -10.25 -4.42
CA THR A 457 -20.34 -10.66 -4.97
C THR A 457 -21.03 -11.70 -4.08
N LYS A 458 -20.32 -12.73 -3.63
CA LYS A 458 -20.90 -13.78 -2.76
C LYS A 458 -21.48 -13.21 -1.46
N TYR A 459 -20.70 -12.37 -0.77
CA TYR A 459 -21.08 -11.84 0.54
C TYR A 459 -21.99 -10.62 0.50
N MET A 460 -22.25 -10.04 -0.68
CA MET A 460 -23.30 -9.03 -0.88
C MET A 460 -24.69 -9.64 -1.07
N LEU A 461 -24.75 -10.94 -1.41
CA LEU A 461 -26.00 -11.70 -1.61
C LEU A 461 -26.47 -12.43 -0.33
N GLU A 462 -25.67 -12.42 0.75
CA GLU A 462 -26.01 -12.90 2.10
C GLU A 462 -26.47 -11.74 3.01
#